data_AF-W9YU06-F1
#
_entry.id   AF-W9YU06-F1
#
_cell.length_a   1.000
_cell.length_b   1.000
_cell.length_c   1.000
_cell.angle_alpha   90.00
_cell.angle_beta   90.00
_cell.angle_gamma   90.00
#
_symmetry.space_group_name_H-M   'P 1'
#
loop_
_entity.id
_entity.type
_entity.pdbx_description
1 polymer ?
#
loop_
_entity_poly.entity_id
_entity_poly.type
_entity_poly.pdbx_seq_one_letter_code
_entity_poly.pdbx_strand_id
1 'polypeptide(L)'
;MENLNDLYATARDEFEIAAEETEKKTVYAADDREAAQEALQTLKDAFEKAVKEGDPEVGKEIQSRVGQRIRELENAVKAMEEMAMED
;
A
#
# COMPACT_ATOMS: atom_id res chain seq x y z
N MET A 1 -12.30 0.91 -14.21
CA MET A 1 -11.48 0.17 -13.23
C MET A 1 -10.20 0.94 -13.11
N GLU A 2 -9.86 1.36 -11.89
CA GLU A 2 -8.54 1.92 -11.64
C GLU A 2 -7.47 0.86 -11.91
N ASN A 3 -6.32 1.29 -12.43
CA ASN A 3 -5.23 0.41 -12.79
C ASN A 3 -4.43 0.05 -11.54
N LEU A 4 -4.16 -1.24 -11.31
CA LEU A 4 -3.36 -1.69 -10.16
C LEU A 4 -1.96 -1.05 -10.11
N ASN A 5 -1.38 -0.71 -11.27
CA ASN A 5 -0.10 -0.01 -11.30
C ASN A 5 -0.22 1.44 -10.81
N ASP A 6 -1.31 2.13 -11.13
CA ASP A 6 -1.54 3.51 -10.72
C ASP A 6 -1.83 3.55 -9.20
N LEU A 7 -2.69 2.64 -8.72
CA LEU A 7 -2.95 2.47 -7.29
C LEU A 7 -1.70 2.08 -6.51
N TYR A 8 -0.83 1.26 -7.09
CA TYR A 8 0.46 0.92 -6.48
C TYR A 8 1.39 2.13 -6.42
N ALA A 9 1.44 2.95 -7.48
CA ALA A 9 2.24 4.17 -7.47
C ALA A 9 1.74 5.13 -6.39
N THR A 10 0.43 5.37 -6.30
CA THR A 10 -0.17 6.20 -5.25
C THR A 10 0.13 5.65 -3.85
N ALA A 11 -0.13 4.38 -3.57
CA ALA A 11 0.13 3.80 -2.26
C ALA A 11 1.62 3.85 -1.86
N ARG A 12 2.51 3.76 -2.85
CA ARG A 12 3.95 3.90 -2.63
C ARG A 12 4.34 5.34 -2.33
N ASP A 13 3.84 6.30 -3.10
CA ASP A 13 4.16 7.72 -2.92
C ASP A 13 3.68 8.20 -1.54
N GLU A 14 2.46 7.83 -1.14
CA GLU A 14 1.92 8.15 0.19
C GLU A 14 2.74 7.49 1.31
N PHE A 15 3.18 6.25 1.12
CA PHE A 15 4.09 5.59 2.07
C PHE A 15 5.44 6.32 2.18
N GLU A 16 6.03 6.75 1.07
CA GLU A 16 7.32 7.46 1.07
C GLU A 16 7.19 8.80 1.84
N ILE A 17 6.10 9.53 1.65
CA ILE A 17 5.79 10.76 2.41
C ILE A 17 5.61 10.43 3.90
N ALA A 18 4.74 9.47 4.22
CA ALA A 18 4.44 9.09 5.60
C ALA A 18 5.69 8.63 6.36
N ALA A 19 6.57 7.86 5.71
CA ALA A 19 7.81 7.38 6.29
C ALA A 19 8.77 8.54 6.58
N GLU A 20 8.92 9.49 5.65
CA GLU A 20 9.78 10.67 5.81
C GLU A 20 9.27 11.59 6.94
N GLU A 21 7.96 11.83 6.99
CA GLU A 21 7.34 12.70 8.00
C GLU A 21 7.36 12.04 9.40
N THR A 22 7.19 10.71 9.46
CA THR A 22 7.34 9.92 10.70
C THR A 22 8.78 9.97 11.22
N GLU A 23 9.79 9.74 10.37
CA GLU A 23 11.21 9.83 10.75
C GLU A 23 11.57 11.23 11.28
N LYS A 24 11.00 12.27 10.67
CA LYS A 24 11.20 13.67 11.09
C LYS A 24 10.35 14.10 12.29
N LYS A 25 9.43 13.25 12.77
CA LYS A 25 8.51 13.52 13.88
C LYS A 25 7.71 14.80 13.68
N THR A 26 7.23 15.02 12.47
CA THR A 26 6.46 16.23 12.16
C THR A 26 5.05 16.14 12.70
N VAL A 27 4.34 17.28 12.70
CA VAL A 27 2.91 17.32 13.09
C VAL A 27 1.99 16.63 12.08
N TYR A 28 2.48 16.39 10.85
CA TYR A 28 1.72 15.78 9.75
C TYR A 28 1.86 14.26 9.74
N ALA A 29 2.90 13.71 10.38
CA ALA A 29 3.22 12.29 10.39
C ALA A 29 2.05 11.35 10.76
N ALA A 30 1.09 11.77 11.58
CA ALA A 30 -0.07 10.95 11.89
C ALA A 30 -1.06 10.88 10.71
N ASP A 31 -1.36 12.03 10.11
CA ASP A 31 -2.29 12.15 8.98
C ASP A 31 -1.69 11.49 7.73
N ASP A 32 -0.39 11.64 7.48
CA ASP A 32 0.28 11.02 6.33
C ASP A 32 0.32 9.49 6.46
N ARG A 33 0.50 8.97 7.68
CA ARG A 33 0.39 7.53 7.94
C ARG A 33 -1.02 7.00 7.65
N GLU A 34 -2.05 7.73 8.05
CA GLU A 34 -3.44 7.38 7.71
C GLU A 34 -3.64 7.35 6.18
N ALA A 35 -3.15 8.37 5.46
CA ALA A 35 -3.22 8.40 3.99
C ALA A 35 -2.51 7.20 3.33
N ALA A 36 -1.32 6.83 3.81
CA ALA A 36 -0.60 5.64 3.33
C ALA A 36 -1.39 4.34 3.58
N GLN A 37 -2.05 4.22 4.74
CA GLN A 37 -2.91 3.07 5.05
C GLN A 37 -4.14 3.01 4.14
N GLU A 38 -4.82 4.13 3.92
CA GLU A 38 -5.99 4.20 3.04
C GLU A 38 -5.66 3.87 1.58
N ALA A 39 -4.55 4.40 1.07
CA ALA A 39 -4.07 4.11 -0.28
C ALA A 39 -3.69 2.63 -0.44
N LEU A 40 -2.99 2.05 0.54
CA LEU A 40 -2.67 0.62 0.56
C LEU A 40 -3.94 -0.24 0.60
N GLN A 41 -4.94 0.14 1.40
CA GLN A 41 -6.21 -0.59 1.48
C GLN A 41 -6.95 -0.55 0.14
N THR A 42 -7.01 0.61 -0.50
CA THR A 42 -7.62 0.77 -1.83
C THR A 42 -6.93 -0.12 -2.87
N LEU A 43 -5.60 -0.17 -2.86
CA LEU A 43 -4.82 -1.08 -3.71
C LEU A 43 -5.12 -2.55 -3.44
N LYS A 44 -5.22 -2.96 -2.16
CA LYS A 44 -5.54 -4.34 -1.77
C LYS A 44 -6.93 -4.75 -2.23
N ASP A 45 -7.92 -3.88 -2.07
CA ASP A 45 -9.30 -4.13 -2.51
C ASP A 45 -9.39 -4.28 -4.02
N ALA A 46 -8.73 -3.38 -4.76
CA ALA A 46 -8.66 -3.47 -6.22
C ALA A 46 -7.94 -4.74 -6.68
N PHE A 47 -6.86 -5.13 -6.01
CA PHE A 47 -6.12 -6.35 -6.31
C PHE A 47 -6.96 -7.59 -6.05
N GLU A 48 -7.63 -7.67 -4.90
CA GLU A 48 -8.51 -8.78 -4.55
C GLU A 48 -9.65 -8.91 -5.57
N LYS A 49 -10.26 -7.79 -5.95
CA LYS A 49 -11.28 -7.74 -7.00
C LYS A 49 -10.75 -8.27 -8.33
N ALA A 50 -9.57 -7.80 -8.76
CA ALA A 50 -8.97 -8.22 -10.03
C ALA A 50 -8.63 -9.72 -10.05
N VAL A 51 -8.22 -10.29 -8.91
CA VAL A 51 -7.91 -11.72 -8.79
C VAL A 51 -9.17 -12.58 -8.75
N LYS A 52 -10.25 -12.12 -8.08
CA LYS A 52 -11.46 -12.92 -7.83
C LYS A 52 -12.52 -12.81 -8.92
N GLU A 53 -12.68 -11.62 -9.50
CA GLU A 53 -13.76 -11.34 -10.47
C GLU A 53 -13.32 -11.52 -11.94
N GLY A 54 -12.02 -11.65 -12.18
CA GLY A 54 -11.45 -11.88 -13.51
C GLY A 54 -11.49 -13.34 -13.96
N ASP A 55 -11.01 -13.56 -15.19
CA ASP A 55 -10.71 -14.92 -15.67
C ASP A 55 -9.68 -15.60 -14.74
N PRO A 56 -9.84 -16.89 -14.38
CA PRO A 56 -8.95 -17.56 -13.44
C PRO A 56 -7.47 -17.60 -13.86
N GLU A 57 -7.15 -17.62 -15.16
CA GLU A 57 -5.76 -17.57 -15.64
C GLU A 57 -5.19 -16.17 -15.48
N VAL A 58 -5.99 -15.14 -15.80
CA VAL A 58 -5.63 -13.74 -15.61
C VAL A 58 -5.44 -13.43 -14.11
N GLY A 59 -6.33 -13.92 -13.24
CA GLY A 59 -6.22 -13.76 -11.80
C GLY A 59 -4.92 -14.35 -11.22
N LYS A 60 -4.51 -15.52 -11.70
CA LYS A 60 -3.21 -16.14 -11.32
C LYS A 60 -2.02 -15.31 -11.80
N GLU A 61 -2.09 -14.79 -13.02
CA GLU A 61 -1.02 -13.92 -13.55
C GLU A 61 -0.89 -12.65 -12.71
N ILE A 62 -2.00 -11.97 -12.42
CA ILE A 62 -2.04 -10.78 -11.56
C ILE A 62 -1.47 -11.09 -10.18
N GLN A 63 -1.90 -12.20 -9.57
CA GLN A 63 -1.41 -12.62 -8.26
C GLN A 63 0.11 -12.85 -8.26
N SER A 64 0.65 -13.47 -9.32
CA SER A 64 2.08 -13.74 -9.44
C SER A 64 2.92 -12.46 -9.61
N ARG A 65 2.42 -11.49 -10.40
CA ARG A 65 3.16 -10.28 -10.77
C ARG A 65 3.08 -9.18 -9.71
N VAL A 66 1.90 -8.98 -9.13
CA VAL A 66 1.59 -7.82 -8.28
C VAL A 66 1.56 -8.21 -6.81
N GLY A 67 1.15 -9.44 -6.49
CA GLY A 67 0.92 -9.86 -5.11
C GLY A 67 2.16 -9.80 -4.21
N GLN A 68 3.37 -10.04 -4.74
CA GLN A 68 4.60 -9.87 -3.96
C GLN A 68 4.84 -8.40 -3.59
N ARG A 69 4.69 -7.49 -4.55
CA ARG A 69 4.94 -6.06 -4.37
C ARG A 69 3.98 -5.44 -3.35
N ILE A 70 2.72 -5.86 -3.35
CA ILE A 70 1.73 -5.42 -2.35
C ILE A 70 2.12 -5.90 -0.96
N ARG A 71 2.56 -7.17 -0.80
CA ARG A 71 3.01 -7.69 0.51
C ARG A 71 4.24 -6.96 1.04
N GLU A 72 5.18 -6.62 0.16
CA GLU A 72 6.36 -5.83 0.52
C GLU A 72 5.97 -4.45 1.04
N LEU A 73 5.06 -3.77 0.34
CA LEU A 73 4.55 -2.46 0.76
C LEU A 73 3.75 -2.55 2.07
N GLU A 74 2.92 -3.58 2.24
CA GLU A 74 2.17 -3.82 3.49
C GLU A 74 3.09 -4.01 4.70
N ASN A 75 4.16 -4.79 4.54
CA ASN A 75 5.15 -4.95 5.60
C ASN A 75 5.90 -3.65 5.90
N ALA A 76 6.18 -2.83 4.88
CA ALA A 76 6.84 -1.55 5.05
C ALA A 76 5.96 -0.55 5.80
N VAL A 77 4.68 -0.43 5.44
CA VAL A 77 3.69 0.39 6.16
C VAL A 77 3.58 -0.09 7.61
N LYS A 78 3.48 -1.40 7.85
CA LYS A 78 3.43 -1.94 9.21
C LYS A 78 4.67 -1.61 10.05
N ALA A 79 5.87 -1.71 9.47
CA ALA A 79 7.11 -1.38 10.17
C ALA A 79 7.20 0.11 10.53
N MET A 80 6.71 0.99 9.64
CA MET A 80 6.59 2.43 9.93
C MET A 80 5.61 2.70 11.08
N GLU A 81 4.46 2.01 11.12
CA GLU A 81 3.51 2.12 12.24
C GLU A 81 4.12 1.68 13.56
N GLU A 82 4.84 0.55 13.57
CA GLU A 82 5.54 0.05 14.75
C GLU A 82 6.57 1.08 15.24
N MET A 83 7.36 1.66 14.33
CA MET A 83 8.31 2.73 14.66
C MET A 83 7.63 3.95 15.30
N ALA A 84 6.50 4.38 14.76
CA ALA A 84 5.75 5.51 15.29
C ALA A 84 5.15 5.27 16.70
N MET A 85 4.95 4.00 17.09
CA MET A 85 4.47 3.62 18.43
C MET A 85 5.60 3.44 19.45
N GLU A 86 6.84 3.21 19.00
CA GLU A 86 8.02 2.97 19.85
C GLU A 86 8.77 4.25 20.24
N ASP A 87 8.46 5.39 19.59
CA ASP A 87 9.01 6.73 19.86
C ASP A 87 8.26 7.53 20.95
#